data_AF-A0A518D7Q3-F1
#
_entry.id   AF-A0A518D7Q3-F1
#
_cell.length_a   1.000
_cell.length_b   1.000
_cell.length_c   1.000
_cell.angle_alpha   90.00
_cell.angle_beta   90.00
_cell.angle_gamma   90.00
#
_symmetry.space_group_name_H-M   'P 1'
#
loop_
_entity.id
_entity.type
_entity.pdbx_description
1 polymer ?
#
loop_
_entity_poly.entity_id
_entity_poly.type
_entity_poly.pdbx_seq_one_letter_code
_entity_poly.pdbx_strand_id
1 'polypeptide(L)'
;MKQPPKGRPKRQPIFFIDQSIGAKVLHHALMRLGARVRIHDHHFGQGTPDEEWLSKVGEKGWVVLTQDEHILTRPIEVEALFRANTHVFVLRGKNLNGQEIADAFCKALPDMTALASAKQPPFLARVTRDGTIAAIECYGQLARRIVPPD
;
A
#
# COMPACT_ATOMS: atom_id res chain seq x y z
N MET A 1 -35.24 15.44 16.63
CA MET A 1 -34.21 15.00 15.67
C MET A 1 -32.96 14.62 16.45
N LYS A 2 -32.58 13.34 16.47
CA LYS A 2 -31.36 12.88 17.16
C LYS A 2 -30.19 13.01 16.20
N GLN A 3 -29.17 13.81 16.54
CA GLN A 3 -27.92 13.86 15.78
C GLN A 3 -27.25 12.48 15.82
N PRO A 4 -26.68 11.99 14.71
CA PRO A 4 -25.93 10.75 14.72
C PRO A 4 -24.67 10.91 15.59
N PRO A 5 -24.17 9.83 16.22
CA PRO A 5 -23.00 9.92 17.09
C PRO A 5 -21.78 10.34 16.27
N LYS A 6 -21.02 11.32 16.78
CA LYS A 6 -19.72 11.74 16.21
C LYS A 6 -18.81 10.51 16.16
N GLY A 7 -18.53 10.02 14.95
CA GLY A 7 -17.65 8.87 14.74
C GLY A 7 -16.28 9.09 15.36
N ARG A 8 -15.65 8.03 15.90
CA ARG A 8 -14.25 8.06 16.35
C ARG A 8 -13.38 8.75 15.29
N PRO A 9 -12.40 9.60 15.67
CA PRO A 9 -11.45 10.12 14.70
C PRO A 9 -10.81 8.91 14.00
N LYS A 10 -11.00 8.80 12.69
CA LYS A 10 -10.35 7.77 11.87
C LYS A 10 -8.85 7.95 12.08
N ARG A 11 -8.20 6.99 12.74
CA ARG A 11 -6.75 7.01 12.93
C ARG A 11 -6.13 7.08 11.53
N GLN A 12 -5.37 8.13 11.25
CA GLN A 12 -4.72 8.26 9.96
C GLN A 12 -3.79 7.06 9.72
N PRO A 13 -3.85 6.43 8.53
CA PRO A 13 -2.98 5.33 8.19
C PRO A 13 -1.52 5.77 8.23
N ILE A 14 -0.64 4.82 8.53
CA ILE A 14 0.80 4.98 8.37
C ILE A 14 1.17 4.31 7.07
N PHE A 15 1.73 5.06 6.13
CA PHE A 15 2.23 4.52 4.87
C PHE A 15 3.65 4.00 5.05
N PHE A 16 3.94 2.84 4.46
CA PHE A 16 5.23 2.21 4.44
C PHE A 16 5.73 2.17 3.00
N ILE A 17 6.87 2.81 2.73
CA ILE A 17 7.50 2.84 1.40
C ILE A 17 8.44 1.65 1.31
N ASP A 18 8.11 0.76 0.38
CA ASP A 18 8.94 -0.36 -0.05
C ASP A 18 10.27 0.12 -0.68
N GLN A 19 11.29 -0.73 -0.61
CA GLN A 19 12.63 -0.49 -1.14
C GLN A 19 12.62 -0.21 -2.65
N SER A 20 11.63 -0.72 -3.39
CA SER A 20 11.51 -0.62 -4.85
C SER A 20 11.31 0.81 -5.40
N ILE A 21 10.97 1.81 -4.58
CA ILE A 21 10.50 3.13 -5.05
C ILE A 21 11.57 4.25 -4.96
N GLY A 22 12.75 4.02 -4.39
CA GLY A 22 13.71 5.12 -4.17
C GLY A 22 13.18 6.11 -3.13
N ALA A 23 13.14 5.66 -1.88
CA ALA A 23 12.26 6.16 -0.83
C ALA A 23 12.37 7.66 -0.48
N LYS A 24 13.50 8.34 -0.74
CA LYS A 24 13.75 9.69 -0.20
C LYS A 24 12.80 10.77 -0.75
N VAL A 25 12.62 10.83 -2.07
CA VAL A 25 11.80 11.88 -2.71
C VAL A 25 10.33 11.70 -2.32
N LEU A 26 9.82 10.47 -2.45
CA LEU A 26 8.45 10.14 -2.05
C LEU A 26 8.21 10.38 -0.55
N HIS A 27 9.14 9.95 0.32
CA HIS A 27 9.02 10.15 1.76
C HIS A 27 8.88 11.64 2.11
N HIS A 28 9.77 12.50 1.59
CA HIS A 28 9.69 13.93 1.85
C HIS A 28 8.40 14.55 1.30
N ALA A 29 7.98 14.17 0.10
CA ALA A 29 6.77 14.70 -0.52
C ALA A 29 5.51 14.35 0.30
N LEU A 30 5.35 13.09 0.71
CA LEU A 30 4.23 12.65 1.53
C LEU A 30 4.23 13.28 2.93
N MET A 31 5.40 13.39 3.57
CA MET A 31 5.52 14.05 4.88
C MET A 31 5.12 15.52 4.82
N ARG A 32 5.45 16.25 3.74
CA ARG A 32 5.02 17.64 3.53
C ARG A 32 3.51 17.80 3.40
N LEU A 33 2.81 16.75 2.96
CA LEU A 33 1.34 16.69 2.90
C LEU A 33 0.72 16.24 4.24
N GLY A 34 1.52 16.07 5.29
CA GLY A 34 1.07 15.64 6.61
C GLY A 34 0.84 14.15 6.76
N ALA A 35 1.23 13.33 5.76
CA ALA A 35 1.13 11.88 5.86
C ALA A 35 2.14 11.35 6.89
N ARG A 36 1.77 10.25 7.55
CA ARG A 36 2.69 9.50 8.42
C ARG A 36 3.36 8.42 7.60
N VAL A 37 4.69 8.48 7.51
CA VAL A 37 5.44 7.59 6.62
C VAL A 37 6.52 6.81 7.37
N ARG A 38 6.76 5.58 6.94
CA ARG A 38 7.89 4.72 7.29
C ARG A 38 8.56 4.27 6.00
N ILE A 39 9.86 4.02 6.04
CA ILE A 39 10.61 3.56 4.89
C ILE A 39 11.26 2.22 5.24
N HIS A 40 11.33 1.32 4.25
CA HIS A 40 11.85 -0.03 4.43
C HIS A 40 13.21 -0.08 5.12
N ASP A 41 14.19 0.67 4.60
CA ASP A 41 15.58 0.65 5.06
C ASP A 41 15.79 1.13 6.51
N HIS A 42 14.79 1.73 7.16
CA HIS A 42 14.84 2.08 8.58
C HIS A 42 14.40 0.93 9.50
N HIS A 43 13.79 -0.11 8.95
CA HIS A 43 13.17 -1.21 9.70
C HIS A 43 13.75 -2.57 9.35
N PHE A 44 14.27 -2.74 8.14
CA PHE A 44 14.71 -4.02 7.60
C PHE A 44 16.04 -3.85 6.87
N GLY A 45 16.82 -4.94 6.82
CA GLY A 45 18.05 -4.97 6.03
C GLY A 45 17.76 -5.03 4.54
N GLN A 46 18.74 -4.67 3.71
CA GLN A 46 18.61 -4.88 2.27
C GLN A 46 18.52 -6.38 1.98
N GLY A 47 17.58 -6.77 1.12
CA GLY A 47 17.36 -8.18 0.75
C GLY A 47 16.60 -9.00 1.80
N THR A 48 16.02 -8.36 2.83
CA THR A 48 15.03 -9.02 3.70
C THR A 48 13.92 -9.59 2.82
N PRO A 49 13.56 -10.88 2.95
CA PRO A 49 12.53 -11.51 2.13
C PRO A 49 11.17 -10.83 2.28
N ASP A 50 10.39 -10.80 1.20
CA ASP A 50 9.07 -10.13 1.18
C ASP A 50 8.13 -10.64 2.26
N GLU A 51 8.09 -11.95 2.48
CA GLU A 51 7.24 -12.57 3.50
C GLU A 51 7.56 -12.05 4.92
N GLU A 52 8.83 -11.82 5.22
CA GLU A 52 9.29 -11.39 6.54
C GLU A 52 8.87 -9.94 6.81
N TRP A 53 9.23 -9.02 5.91
CA TRP A 53 8.93 -7.60 6.14
C TRP A 53 7.43 -7.31 5.98
N LEU A 54 6.73 -7.96 5.03
CA LEU A 54 5.27 -7.79 4.87
C LEU A 54 4.55 -8.20 6.13
N SER A 55 4.90 -9.36 6.73
CA SER A 55 4.32 -9.82 8.00
C SER A 55 4.47 -8.76 9.10
N LYS A 56 5.66 -8.16 9.24
CA LYS A 56 5.93 -7.12 10.25
C LYS A 56 5.23 -5.79 9.98
N VAL A 57 5.11 -5.38 8.72
CA VAL A 57 4.32 -4.20 8.32
C VAL A 57 2.84 -4.43 8.65
N GLY A 58 2.36 -5.64 8.37
CA GLY A 58 1.05 -6.15 8.70
C GLY A 58 0.68 -6.13 10.18
N GLU A 59 1.53 -6.73 11.02
CA GLU A 59 1.41 -6.70 12.49
C GLU A 59 1.28 -5.27 13.04
N LYS A 60 1.92 -4.30 12.38
CA LYS A 60 1.90 -2.88 12.76
C LYS A 60 0.72 -2.10 12.18
N GLY A 61 -0.09 -2.72 11.30
CA GLY A 61 -1.22 -2.08 10.61
C GLY A 61 -0.79 -0.95 9.67
N TRP A 62 0.42 -1.02 9.13
CA TRP A 62 0.91 -0.06 8.15
C TRP A 62 0.40 -0.41 6.75
N VAL A 63 0.31 0.58 5.86
CA VAL A 63 -0.17 0.46 4.48
C VAL A 63 1.01 0.50 3.53
N VAL A 64 1.20 -0.53 2.70
CA VAL A 64 2.33 -0.63 1.78
C VAL A 64 2.12 0.25 0.55
N LEU A 65 3.16 0.98 0.17
CA LEU A 65 3.33 1.62 -1.13
C LEU A 65 4.48 0.91 -1.85
N THR A 66 4.24 0.41 -3.05
CA THR A 66 5.26 -0.28 -3.88
C THR A 66 5.11 0.06 -5.37
N GLN A 67 6.17 -0.11 -6.14
CA GLN A 67 6.11 -0.18 -7.62
C GLN A 67 6.44 -1.60 -8.11
N ASP A 68 6.83 -2.48 -7.20
CA ASP A 68 7.11 -3.86 -7.54
C ASP A 68 5.79 -4.62 -7.72
N GLU A 69 5.47 -4.96 -8.96
CA GLU A 69 4.34 -5.83 -9.25
C GLU A 69 4.66 -7.29 -8.95
N HIS A 70 5.93 -7.67 -8.84
CA HIS A 70 6.35 -9.05 -8.65
C HIS A 70 5.88 -9.63 -7.33
N ILE A 71 5.86 -8.83 -6.25
CA ILE A 71 5.32 -9.22 -4.94
C ILE A 71 3.85 -9.68 -4.99
N LEU A 72 3.18 -9.48 -6.14
CA LEU A 72 1.78 -9.82 -6.40
C LEU A 72 1.60 -10.97 -7.39
N THR A 73 2.69 -11.54 -7.90
CA THR A 73 2.65 -12.49 -9.01
C THR A 73 2.79 -13.93 -8.58
N ARG A 74 3.46 -14.22 -7.46
CA ARG A 74 3.58 -15.60 -6.97
C ARG A 74 2.47 -15.95 -5.99
N PRO A 75 1.88 -17.15 -6.10
CA PRO A 75 0.93 -17.69 -5.13
C PRO A 75 1.32 -17.47 -3.66
N ILE A 76 2.58 -17.77 -3.33
CA ILE A 76 3.10 -17.70 -1.97
C ILE A 76 3.26 -16.27 -1.46
N GLU A 77 3.67 -15.34 -2.34
CA GLU A 77 3.84 -13.92 -2.02
C GLU A 77 2.49 -13.25 -1.80
N VAL A 78 1.48 -13.59 -2.63
CA VAL A 78 0.13 -13.09 -2.43
C VAL A 78 -0.45 -13.66 -1.13
N GLU A 79 -0.26 -14.95 -0.85
CA GLU A 79 -0.68 -15.52 0.45
C GLU A 79 -0.01 -14.82 1.63
N ALA A 80 1.30 -14.54 1.56
CA ALA A 80 2.03 -13.81 2.60
C ALA A 80 1.50 -12.39 2.80
N LEU A 81 1.18 -11.67 1.72
CA LEU A 81 0.54 -10.35 1.75
C LEU A 81 -0.83 -10.40 2.43
N PHE A 82 -1.60 -11.46 2.20
CA PHE A 82 -2.89 -11.66 2.88
C PHE A 82 -2.74 -12.03 4.35
N ARG A 83 -1.80 -12.91 4.68
CA ARG A 83 -1.47 -13.27 6.07
C ARG A 83 -0.95 -12.06 6.84
N ALA A 84 -0.25 -11.15 6.18
CA ALA A 84 0.16 -9.87 6.76
C ALA A 84 -1.04 -8.96 7.10
N ASN A 85 -2.22 -9.15 6.51
CA ASN A 85 -3.40 -8.35 6.81
C ASN A 85 -3.15 -6.83 6.65
N THR A 86 -2.45 -6.46 5.57
CA THR A 86 -2.12 -5.07 5.23
C THR A 86 -2.80 -4.63 3.93
N HIS A 87 -3.06 -3.32 3.79
CA HIS A 87 -3.45 -2.73 2.52
C HIS A 87 -2.22 -2.43 1.68
N VAL A 88 -2.31 -2.69 0.37
CA VAL A 88 -1.22 -2.45 -0.56
C VAL A 88 -1.69 -1.56 -1.71
N PHE A 89 -0.93 -0.50 -1.96
CA PHE A 89 -1.07 0.36 -3.14
C PHE A 89 0.13 0.17 -4.05
N VAL A 90 -0.13 -0.24 -5.29
CA VAL A 90 0.90 -0.49 -6.29
C VAL A 90 0.82 0.55 -7.39
N LEU A 91 1.90 1.29 -7.59
CA LEU A 91 2.00 2.23 -8.70
C LEU A 91 2.26 1.48 -10.00
N ARG A 92 1.37 1.68 -10.98
CA ARG A 92 1.49 1.14 -12.33
C ARG A 92 2.26 2.13 -13.20
N GLY A 93 3.42 1.69 -13.67
CA GLY A 93 4.23 2.42 -14.62
C GLY A 93 5.61 1.81 -14.73
N LYS A 94 6.21 1.90 -15.92
CA LYS A 94 7.61 1.53 -16.15
C LYS A 94 8.41 2.81 -16.40
N ASN A 95 9.70 2.78 -16.06
CA ASN A 95 10.64 3.89 -16.31
C ASN A 95 10.21 5.23 -15.68
N LEU A 96 9.50 5.18 -14.55
CA LEU A 96 9.20 6.38 -13.78
C LEU A 96 10.41 6.76 -12.94
N ASN A 97 10.75 8.05 -12.91
CA ASN A 97 11.72 8.57 -11.98
C ASN A 97 11.08 8.85 -10.61
N GLY A 98 11.91 9.07 -9.58
CA GLY A 98 11.43 9.28 -8.21
C GLY A 98 10.46 10.47 -8.03
N GLN A 99 10.55 11.51 -8.86
CA GLN A 99 9.62 12.64 -8.83
C GLN A 99 8.25 12.25 -9.40
N GLU A 100 8.23 11.54 -10.52
CA GLU A 100 6.98 11.07 -11.13
C GLU A 100 6.23 10.08 -10.22
N ILE A 101 6.98 9.22 -9.52
CA ILE A 101 6.41 8.33 -8.49
C ILE A 101 5.83 9.15 -7.33
N ALA A 102 6.58 10.15 -6.85
CA ALA A 102 6.13 11.03 -5.78
C ALA A 102 4.84 11.79 -6.16
N ASP A 103 4.78 12.35 -7.36
CA ASP A 103 3.64 13.10 -7.86
C ASP A 103 2.39 12.22 -7.94
N ALA A 104 2.53 11.00 -8.47
CA ALA A 104 1.44 10.03 -8.55
C ALA A 104 0.87 9.68 -7.17
N PHE A 105 1.72 9.29 -6.21
CA PHE A 105 1.27 8.95 -4.86
C PHE A 105 0.76 10.17 -4.08
N CYS A 106 1.36 11.34 -4.24
CA CYS A 106 0.89 12.56 -3.60
C CYS A 106 -0.51 12.95 -4.08
N LYS A 107 -0.75 12.85 -5.40
CA LYS A 107 -2.06 13.10 -5.97
C LYS A 107 -3.11 12.06 -5.54
N ALA A 108 -2.70 10.80 -5.40
CA ALA A 108 -3.57 9.72 -4.91
C ALA A 108 -3.79 9.72 -3.38
N LEU A 109 -2.99 10.48 -2.60
CA LEU A 109 -2.96 10.41 -1.14
C LEU A 109 -4.33 10.56 -0.46
N PRO A 110 -5.22 11.50 -0.85
CA PRO A 110 -6.54 11.63 -0.25
C PRO A 110 -7.39 10.36 -0.42
N ASP A 111 -7.40 9.80 -1.63
CA ASP A 111 -8.19 8.61 -1.96
C ASP A 111 -7.60 7.36 -1.30
N MET A 112 -6.27 7.22 -1.28
CA MET A 112 -5.60 6.13 -0.56
C MET A 112 -5.93 6.16 0.94
N THR A 113 -5.88 7.35 1.54
CA THR A 113 -6.19 7.55 2.96
C THR A 113 -7.66 7.22 3.25
N ALA A 114 -8.58 7.69 2.42
CA ALA A 114 -10.00 7.41 2.55
C ALA A 114 -10.29 5.91 2.44
N LEU A 115 -9.69 5.24 1.44
CA LEU A 115 -9.88 3.82 1.17
C LEU A 115 -9.32 2.94 2.29
N ALA A 116 -8.07 3.18 2.72
CA ALA A 116 -7.43 2.46 3.82
C ALA A 116 -8.16 2.66 5.16
N SER A 117 -8.87 3.78 5.34
CA SER A 117 -9.65 4.03 6.55
C SER A 117 -11.09 3.49 6.48
N ALA A 118 -11.57 3.11 5.29
CA ALA A 118 -12.96 2.70 5.07
C ALA A 118 -13.10 1.18 4.91
N LYS A 119 -12.08 0.50 4.39
CA LYS A 119 -12.10 -0.94 4.16
C LYS A 119 -11.37 -1.68 5.27
N GLN A 120 -11.83 -2.90 5.56
CA GLN A 120 -11.02 -3.81 6.37
C GLN A 120 -9.85 -4.32 5.52
N PRO A 121 -8.65 -4.43 6.10
CA PRO A 121 -7.56 -5.10 5.41
C PRO A 121 -7.87 -6.58 5.24
N PRO A 122 -7.18 -7.24 4.30
CA PRO A 122 -6.30 -6.66 3.28
C PRO A 122 -7.02 -6.34 1.96
N PHE A 123 -6.49 -5.37 1.21
CA PHE A 123 -6.82 -5.17 -0.20
C PHE A 123 -5.57 -4.78 -0.98
N LEU A 124 -5.66 -4.95 -2.29
CA LEU A 124 -4.71 -4.42 -3.25
C LEU A 124 -5.39 -3.36 -4.11
N ALA A 125 -4.75 -2.21 -4.27
CA ALA A 125 -5.22 -1.16 -5.15
C ALA A 125 -4.11 -0.70 -6.11
N ARG A 126 -4.46 -0.46 -7.37
CA ARG A 126 -3.53 0.06 -8.38
C ARG A 126 -3.65 1.58 -8.46
N VAL A 127 -2.53 2.26 -8.23
CA VAL A 127 -2.37 3.69 -8.48
C VAL A 127 -1.83 3.87 -9.90
N THR A 128 -2.44 4.75 -10.69
CA THR A 128 -1.95 5.08 -12.03
C THR A 128 -0.85 6.13 -11.96
N ARG A 129 -0.09 6.31 -13.05
CA ARG A 129 0.86 7.43 -13.19
C ARG A 129 0.21 8.80 -12.95
N ASP A 130 -1.08 8.93 -13.28
CA ASP A 130 -1.83 10.18 -13.10
C ASP A 130 -2.40 10.34 -11.67
N GLY A 131 -2.04 9.46 -10.74
CA GLY A 131 -2.44 9.54 -9.34
C GLY A 131 -3.91 9.20 -9.08
N THR A 132 -4.50 8.34 -9.90
CA THR A 132 -5.86 7.81 -9.70
C THR A 132 -5.83 6.35 -9.27
N ILE A 133 -6.84 5.90 -8.52
CA ILE A 133 -7.00 4.49 -8.16
C ILE A 133 -7.85 3.80 -9.24
N ALA A 134 -7.25 2.87 -10.00
CA ALA A 134 -7.90 2.26 -11.17
C ALA A 134 -8.51 0.88 -10.92
N ALA A 135 -7.96 0.10 -9.98
CA ALA A 135 -8.45 -1.24 -9.68
C ALA A 135 -8.28 -1.52 -8.18
N ILE A 136 -9.27 -2.17 -7.58
CA ILE A 136 -9.22 -2.63 -6.19
C ILE A 136 -9.60 -4.10 -6.18
N GLU A 137 -8.70 -4.95 -5.70
CA GLU A 137 -8.90 -6.39 -5.57
C GLU A 137 -8.87 -6.77 -4.08
N CYS A 138 -9.93 -7.44 -3.61
CA CYS A 138 -9.97 -8.03 -2.28
C CYS A 138 -9.38 -9.45 -2.28
N TYR A 139 -9.27 -10.06 -1.09
CA TYR A 139 -8.76 -11.43 -0.97
C TYR A 139 -9.44 -12.44 -1.88
N GLY A 140 -10.77 -12.49 -1.87
CA GLY A 140 -11.50 -13.44 -2.69
C GLY A 140 -11.24 -13.29 -4.20
N GLN A 141 -10.95 -12.08 -4.67
CA GLN A 141 -10.62 -11.82 -6.08
C GLN A 141 -9.19 -12.25 -6.40
N LEU A 142 -8.24 -11.97 -5.51
CA LEU A 142 -6.83 -12.34 -5.70
C LEU A 142 -6.59 -13.84 -5.52
N ALA A 143 -7.24 -14.48 -4.55
CA ALA A 143 -7.15 -15.92 -4.31
C ALA A 143 -7.55 -16.75 -5.54
N ARG A 144 -8.55 -16.30 -6.30
CA ARG A 144 -8.98 -16.93 -7.56
C ARG A 144 -7.95 -16.85 -8.70
N ARG A 145 -6.98 -15.94 -8.60
CA ARG A 145 -5.87 -15.84 -9.57
C ARG A 145 -4.77 -16.85 -9.27
N ILE A 146 -4.69 -17.30 -8.02
CA ILE A 146 -3.68 -18.24 -7.52
C ILE A 146 -4.17 -19.68 -7.63
N VAL A 147 -5.42 -19.90 -7.21
CA VAL A 147 -6.12 -21.18 -7.37
C VAL A 147 -7.12 -20.96 -8.50
N PRO A 148 -6.79 -21.33 -9.75
CA PRO A 148 -7.77 -21.26 -10.83
C PRO A 148 -8.97 -22.13 -10.44
N PRO A 149 -10.21 -21.67 -10.69
CA PRO A 149 -11.37 -22.53 -10.50
C PRO A 149 -11.23 -23.77 -11.40
N ASP A 150 -11.59 -24.93 -10.85
CA ASP A 150 -11.63 -26.22 -11.57
C ASP A 150 -12.46 -26.13 -12.86
#